data_AF-A0A356NLF8-F1
#
_entry.id   AF-A0A356NLF8-F1
#
_cell.length_a   1.000
_cell.length_b   1.000
_cell.length_c   1.000
_cell.angle_alpha   90.00
_cell.angle_beta   90.00
_cell.angle_gamma   90.00
#
_symmetry.space_group_name_H-M   'P 1'
#
loop_
_entity.id
_entity.type
_entity.pdbx_description
1 polymer ?
#
loop_
_entity_poly.entity_id
_entity_poly.type
_entity_poly.pdbx_seq_one_letter_code
_entity_poly.pdbx_strand_id
1 'polypeptide(L)'
;MIQCLESTLNWLVYFSGIPEKQSMSHCVSNSKMKSQSRIFKSTVLLLVVVFFLVRLAQAQPVHSKPNIIIIYADDLGYADVGCYGATQVKTPNIDRLANEGLMFTDGHAPAATCTPSRFAMLTGQYAWRQKGTGIARGDAALIIDPETMTMPDLMKKSGYQTGVVGKWHLGLGPNGGPNWNGRIKPGPLEVGFDYAFLIPATGDRVPCVYVENHHVVNLDPKDPIQVNFKKRVGSEPIGKEHPELLKMHPSHGHDRTIINGISRIGYMTGGKTAHWKDE
;
A
#
# COMPACT_ATOMS: atom_id res chain seq x y z
N MET A 1 -24.02 -5.75 -16.70
CA MET A 1 -23.08 -6.38 -17.64
C MET A 1 -21.87 -6.77 -16.81
N ILE A 2 -21.76 -8.06 -16.48
CA ILE A 2 -20.71 -8.60 -15.62
C ILE A 2 -19.45 -8.64 -16.45
N GLN A 3 -18.57 -7.66 -16.27
CA GLN A 3 -17.26 -7.68 -16.90
C GLN A 3 -16.32 -8.39 -15.93
N CYS A 4 -16.02 -9.64 -16.27
CA CYS A 4 -14.96 -10.44 -15.70
C CYS A 4 -13.64 -9.70 -15.93
N LEU A 5 -13.29 -8.79 -15.03
CA LEU A 5 -11.94 -8.27 -14.89
C LEU A 5 -11.20 -9.29 -14.04
N GLU A 6 -10.13 -9.84 -14.61
CA GLU A 6 -9.14 -10.60 -13.86
C GLU A 6 -8.87 -9.92 -12.52
N SER A 7 -8.93 -10.70 -11.45
CA SER A 7 -8.70 -10.28 -10.07
C SER A 7 -7.29 -9.73 -9.91
N THR A 8 -7.09 -8.48 -10.33
CA THR A 8 -5.88 -7.71 -10.09
C THR A 8 -5.89 -7.34 -8.61
N LEU A 9 -4.89 -7.86 -7.89
CA LEU A 9 -4.56 -7.44 -6.54
C LEU A 9 -4.32 -5.92 -6.55
N ASN A 10 -5.35 -5.15 -6.28
CA ASN A 10 -5.30 -3.70 -6.43
C ASN A 10 -4.88 -2.98 -5.16
N TRP A 11 -4.55 -3.69 -4.07
CA TRP A 11 -3.92 -3.11 -2.90
C TRP A 11 -3.19 -4.16 -2.07
N LEU A 12 -1.90 -3.99 -1.85
CA LEU A 12 -1.08 -4.78 -0.94
C LEU A 12 -0.42 -3.83 0.06
N VAL A 13 -0.80 -3.94 1.34
CA VAL A 13 -0.03 -3.35 2.43
C VAL A 13 0.83 -4.44 3.04
N TYR A 14 2.14 -4.20 3.08
CA TYR A 14 3.12 -5.14 3.58
C TYR A 14 3.83 -4.58 4.81
N PHE A 15 3.91 -5.40 5.85
CA PHE A 15 4.65 -5.16 7.07
C PHE A 15 5.65 -6.28 7.30
N SER A 16 6.96 -5.99 7.24
CA SER A 16 7.98 -7.01 7.51
C SER A 16 8.56 -6.92 8.92
N GLY A 17 8.54 -8.03 9.64
CA GLY A 17 9.24 -8.17 10.93
C GLY A 17 10.71 -8.54 10.69
N ILE A 18 11.59 -7.57 10.46
CA ILE A 18 13.03 -7.86 10.31
C ILE A 18 13.65 -8.03 11.71
N PRO A 19 14.45 -9.09 11.96
CA PRO A 19 15.19 -9.22 13.21
C PRO A 19 16.27 -8.14 13.34
N GLU A 20 16.35 -7.49 14.49
CA GLU A 20 17.39 -6.54 14.85
C GLU A 20 18.76 -7.25 14.90
N LYS A 21 19.71 -6.84 14.06
CA LYS A 21 21.09 -7.37 14.11
C LYS A 21 21.81 -6.81 15.34
N GLN A 22 21.91 -7.59 16.41
CA GLN A 22 22.83 -7.29 17.51
C GLN A 22 24.28 -7.57 17.07
N SER A 23 25.06 -6.50 16.89
CA SER A 23 26.52 -6.54 16.72
C SER A 23 27.18 -6.52 18.10
N MET A 24 27.79 -7.64 18.51
CA MET A 24 28.72 -7.66 19.64
C MET A 24 30.15 -7.89 19.15
N SER A 25 30.99 -6.86 19.21
CA SER A 25 32.44 -6.95 19.08
C SER A 25 33.06 -6.95 20.48
N HIS A 26 33.68 -8.07 20.87
CA HIS A 26 34.56 -8.10 22.03
C HIS A 26 35.94 -8.62 21.66
N CYS A 27 36.92 -7.75 21.88
CA CYS A 27 38.35 -8.03 21.80
C CYS A 27 38.77 -8.63 23.15
N VAL A 28 39.29 -9.86 23.15
CA VAL A 28 39.87 -10.49 24.35
C VAL A 28 41.38 -10.44 24.22
N SER A 29 42.04 -9.65 25.07
CA SER A 29 43.49 -9.67 25.22
C SER A 29 43.91 -10.74 26.22
N ASN A 30 44.85 -11.60 25.83
CA ASN A 30 45.40 -12.66 26.66
C ASN A 30 46.42 -12.13 27.67
N SER A 31 46.25 -12.48 28.95
CA SER A 31 47.30 -12.40 29.97
C SER A 31 47.51 -13.77 30.62
N LYS A 32 48.79 -14.15 30.80
CA LYS A 32 49.20 -15.47 31.33
C LYS A 32 48.95 -15.55 32.84
N MET A 33 48.10 -16.48 33.27
CA MET A 33 47.91 -16.80 34.70
C MET A 33 48.86 -17.92 35.17
N LYS A 34 49.50 -17.70 36.32
CA LYS A 34 50.30 -18.68 37.08
C LYS A 34 49.41 -19.69 37.82
N SER A 35 49.99 -20.84 38.14
CA SER A 35 49.37 -22.03 38.78
C SER A 35 48.62 -21.70 40.08
N GLN A 36 47.29 -21.72 40.01
CA GLN A 36 46.36 -21.50 41.14
C GLN A 36 45.85 -22.82 41.74
N SER A 37 45.58 -22.79 43.05
CA SER A 37 45.20 -23.92 43.90
C SER A 37 43.89 -24.61 43.47
N ARG A 38 43.74 -25.90 43.81
CA ARG A 38 42.59 -26.75 43.42
C ARG A 38 41.22 -26.15 43.82
N ILE A 39 41.17 -25.34 44.89
CA ILE A 39 39.93 -24.69 45.38
C ILE A 39 39.48 -23.57 44.44
N PHE A 40 40.42 -22.78 43.90
CA PHE A 40 40.11 -21.68 42.98
C PHE A 40 39.52 -22.19 41.65
N LYS A 41 39.96 -23.37 41.18
CA LYS A 41 39.44 -24.00 39.96
C LYS A 41 37.98 -24.45 40.11
N SER A 42 37.60 -24.98 41.26
CA SER A 42 36.22 -25.43 41.52
C SER A 42 35.23 -24.27 41.63
N THR A 43 35.62 -23.15 42.25
CA THR A 43 34.77 -21.95 42.34
C THR A 43 34.57 -21.29 40.97
N VAL A 44 35.62 -21.21 40.15
CA VAL A 44 35.51 -20.67 38.78
C VAL A 44 34.61 -21.56 37.91
N LEU A 45 34.74 -22.89 38.02
CA LEU A 45 33.87 -23.81 37.28
C LEU A 45 32.40 -23.65 37.68
N LEU A 46 32.11 -23.51 38.98
CA LEU A 46 30.74 -23.29 39.47
C LEU A 46 30.16 -21.97 38.95
N LEU A 47 30.94 -20.88 38.96
CA LEU A 47 30.51 -19.59 38.43
C LEU A 47 30.24 -19.62 36.92
N VAL A 48 31.06 -20.36 36.15
CA VAL A 48 30.83 -20.57 34.71
C VAL A 48 29.55 -21.38 34.48
N VAL A 49 29.33 -22.45 35.24
CA VAL A 49 28.11 -23.27 35.13
C VAL A 49 26.87 -22.44 35.48
N VAL A 50 26.89 -21.68 36.57
CA VAL A 50 25.79 -20.79 36.96
C VAL A 50 25.55 -19.72 35.89
N PHE A 51 26.60 -19.12 35.33
CA PHE A 51 26.48 -18.17 34.22
C PHE A 51 25.81 -18.79 32.99
N PHE A 52 26.20 -20.01 32.60
CA PHE A 52 25.58 -20.73 31.48
C PHE A 52 24.12 -21.12 31.75
N LEU A 53 23.79 -21.53 32.97
CA LEU A 53 22.41 -21.85 33.37
C LEU A 53 21.51 -20.62 33.36
N VAL A 54 22.01 -19.46 33.82
CA VAL A 54 21.30 -18.18 33.73
C VAL A 54 21.09 -17.76 32.26
N ARG A 55 22.07 -17.99 31.38
CA ARG A 55 21.95 -17.70 29.94
C ARG A 55 20.92 -18.60 29.25
N LEU A 56 20.88 -19.88 29.58
CA LEU A 56 19.87 -20.82 29.07
C LEU A 56 18.47 -20.46 29.54
N ALA A 57 18.31 -20.03 30.79
CA ALA A 57 17.02 -19.57 31.34
C ALA A 57 16.54 -18.23 30.73
N GLN A 58 17.45 -17.41 30.20
CA GLN A 58 17.14 -16.15 29.52
C GLN A 58 16.97 -16.29 28.00
N ALA A 59 17.06 -17.50 27.44
CA ALA A 59 16.70 -17.74 26.05
C ALA A 59 15.17 -17.62 25.89
N GLN A 60 14.67 -16.39 25.88
CA GLN A 60 13.32 -16.09 25.44
C GLN A 60 13.16 -16.65 24.03
N PRO A 61 12.07 -17.37 23.72
CA PRO A 61 11.79 -17.70 22.34
C PRO A 61 11.79 -16.38 21.58
N VAL A 62 12.65 -16.27 20.57
CA VAL A 62 12.59 -15.15 19.62
C VAL A 62 11.22 -15.26 19.00
N HIS A 63 10.26 -14.52 19.53
CA HIS A 63 8.94 -14.43 18.93
C HIS A 63 9.16 -13.61 17.66
N SER A 64 9.43 -14.31 16.57
CA SER A 64 9.58 -13.70 15.26
C SER A 64 8.27 -12.99 14.96
N LYS A 65 8.31 -11.66 14.91
CA LYS A 65 7.16 -10.84 14.54
C LYS A 65 6.65 -11.33 13.19
N PRO A 66 5.36 -11.69 13.05
CA PRO A 66 4.84 -12.21 11.79
C PRO A 66 4.83 -11.11 10.73
N ASN A 67 5.09 -11.44 9.47
CA ASN A 67 4.82 -10.49 8.40
C ASN A 67 3.30 -10.32 8.26
N ILE A 68 2.84 -9.09 8.14
CA ILE A 68 1.42 -8.78 7.97
C ILE A 68 1.20 -8.28 6.55
N ILE A 69 0.28 -8.94 5.84
CA ILE A 69 -0.13 -8.60 4.49
C ILE A 69 -1.62 -8.29 4.51
N ILE A 70 -2.01 -7.09 4.07
CA ILE A 70 -3.41 -6.71 3.87
C ILE A 70 -3.66 -6.59 2.37
N ILE A 71 -4.57 -7.42 1.87
CA ILE A 71 -5.05 -7.38 0.49
C ILE A 71 -6.42 -6.71 0.47
N TYR A 72 -6.52 -5.56 -0.18
CA TYR A 72 -7.79 -4.81 -0.27
C TYR A 72 -8.32 -4.84 -1.71
N ALA A 73 -9.19 -5.82 -1.98
CA ALA A 73 -9.90 -5.91 -3.25
C ALA A 73 -10.80 -4.69 -3.48
N ASP A 74 -11.00 -4.34 -4.74
CA ASP A 74 -11.80 -3.20 -5.15
C ASP A 74 -13.13 -3.70 -5.73
N ASP A 75 -14.24 -3.28 -5.14
CA ASP A 75 -15.61 -3.64 -5.53
C ASP A 75 -15.90 -5.15 -5.63
N LEU A 76 -15.20 -5.97 -4.83
CA LEU A 76 -15.49 -7.40 -4.67
C LEU A 76 -16.75 -7.59 -3.80
N GLY A 77 -17.81 -8.16 -4.37
CA GLY A 77 -19.04 -8.49 -3.69
C GLY A 77 -18.93 -9.71 -2.77
N TYR A 78 -19.82 -9.79 -1.79
CA TYR A 78 -19.84 -10.87 -0.80
C TYR A 78 -19.94 -12.26 -1.45
N ALA A 79 -20.72 -12.40 -2.52
CA ALA A 79 -20.97 -13.67 -3.20
C ALA A 79 -20.16 -13.86 -4.49
N ASP A 80 -19.07 -13.09 -4.70
CA ASP A 80 -18.26 -13.16 -5.93
C ASP A 80 -17.19 -14.27 -5.90
N VAL A 81 -16.91 -14.87 -4.73
CA VAL A 81 -15.86 -15.89 -4.56
C VAL A 81 -16.43 -17.23 -4.10
N GLY A 82 -15.75 -18.32 -4.46
CA GLY A 82 -16.20 -19.69 -4.25
C GLY A 82 -16.48 -20.03 -2.79
N CYS A 83 -15.62 -19.59 -1.86
CA CYS A 83 -15.83 -19.80 -0.43
C CYS A 83 -17.09 -19.14 0.16
N TYR A 84 -17.69 -18.17 -0.53
CA TYR A 84 -19.00 -17.58 -0.16
C TYR A 84 -20.16 -18.05 -1.08
N GLY A 85 -19.93 -19.08 -1.91
CA GLY A 85 -20.98 -19.73 -2.70
C GLY A 85 -21.02 -19.37 -4.19
N ALA A 86 -20.03 -18.65 -4.72
CA ALA A 86 -19.97 -18.39 -6.16
C ALA A 86 -19.74 -19.70 -6.93
N THR A 87 -20.59 -19.96 -7.94
CA THR A 87 -20.49 -21.17 -8.79
C THR A 87 -19.99 -20.88 -10.21
N GLN A 88 -20.10 -19.63 -10.66
CA GLN A 88 -19.79 -19.23 -12.04
C GLN A 88 -18.34 -18.78 -12.25
N VAL A 89 -17.61 -18.52 -11.16
CA VAL A 89 -16.21 -18.06 -11.16
C VAL A 89 -15.40 -18.99 -10.27
N LYS A 90 -14.16 -19.29 -10.66
CA LYS A 90 -13.24 -20.11 -9.87
C LYS A 90 -12.22 -19.21 -9.17
N THR A 91 -12.15 -19.30 -7.84
CA THR A 91 -11.24 -18.49 -7.01
C THR A 91 -10.33 -19.36 -6.14
N PRO A 92 -9.63 -20.36 -6.70
CA PRO A 92 -9.00 -21.44 -5.93
C PRO A 92 -7.98 -20.94 -4.89
N ASN A 93 -7.29 -19.82 -5.15
CA ASN A 93 -6.35 -19.24 -4.21
C ASN A 93 -7.04 -18.55 -3.02
N ILE A 94 -8.17 -17.86 -3.26
CA ILE A 94 -8.97 -17.25 -2.19
C ILE A 94 -9.66 -18.34 -1.37
N ASP A 95 -10.19 -19.35 -2.05
CA ASP A 95 -10.85 -20.50 -1.40
C ASP A 95 -9.86 -21.26 -0.51
N ARG A 96 -8.61 -21.44 -0.98
CA ARG A 96 -7.53 -22.03 -0.18
C ARG A 96 -7.19 -21.16 1.04
N LEU A 97 -7.08 -19.84 0.90
CA LEU A 97 -6.83 -18.94 2.04
C LEU A 97 -7.96 -19.01 3.08
N ALA A 98 -9.21 -19.12 2.65
CA ALA A 98 -10.35 -19.28 3.56
C ALA A 98 -10.30 -20.62 4.30
N ASN A 99 -9.94 -21.71 3.62
CA ASN A 99 -9.82 -23.05 4.22
C ASN A 99 -8.64 -23.19 5.18
N GLU A 100 -7.55 -22.46 4.94
CA GLU A 100 -6.35 -22.46 5.80
C GLU A 100 -6.44 -21.44 6.94
N GLY A 101 -7.49 -20.63 6.99
CA GLY A 101 -7.60 -19.48 7.88
C GLY A 101 -8.97 -19.31 8.53
N LEU A 102 -9.28 -18.06 8.88
CA LEU A 102 -10.57 -17.66 9.43
C LEU A 102 -11.39 -16.95 8.35
N MET A 103 -12.65 -17.35 8.20
CA MET A 103 -13.60 -16.73 7.29
C MET A 103 -14.67 -15.95 8.07
N PHE A 104 -14.96 -14.72 7.67
CA PHE A 104 -15.94 -13.85 8.31
C PHE A 104 -17.25 -13.84 7.52
N THR A 105 -18.34 -14.32 8.09
CA THR A 105 -19.68 -14.24 7.45
C THR A 105 -20.42 -12.93 7.74
N ASP A 106 -19.86 -12.08 8.62
CA ASP A 106 -20.44 -10.80 9.03
C ASP A 106 -19.33 -9.74 9.19
N GLY A 107 -18.65 -9.45 8.07
CA GLY A 107 -17.61 -8.43 7.98
C GLY A 107 -18.10 -7.21 7.20
N HIS A 108 -17.88 -6.00 7.73
CA HIS A 108 -18.39 -4.76 7.13
C HIS A 108 -17.28 -3.75 6.83
N ALA A 109 -17.38 -3.11 5.67
CA ALA A 109 -16.62 -1.90 5.40
C ALA A 109 -17.30 -0.70 6.07
N PRO A 110 -16.55 0.30 6.56
CA PRO A 110 -17.12 1.46 7.23
C PRO A 110 -17.85 2.42 6.27
N ALA A 111 -17.72 2.22 4.95
CA ALA A 111 -18.49 2.91 3.92
C ALA A 111 -18.67 2.02 2.67
N ALA A 112 -19.66 2.37 1.84
CA ALA A 112 -19.94 1.67 0.58
C ALA A 112 -19.11 2.17 -0.62
N THR A 113 -18.08 3.00 -0.40
CA THR A 113 -17.23 3.56 -1.48
C THR A 113 -15.76 3.58 -1.08
N CYS A 114 -14.87 3.58 -2.08
CA CYS A 114 -13.44 3.31 -1.90
C CYS A 114 -12.72 4.28 -0.96
N THR A 115 -12.76 5.59 -1.25
CA THR A 115 -12.03 6.61 -0.47
C THR A 115 -12.38 6.61 1.01
N PRO A 116 -13.65 6.70 1.44
CA PRO A 116 -13.98 6.71 2.86
C PRO A 116 -13.64 5.39 3.57
N SER A 117 -13.76 4.24 2.89
CA SER A 117 -13.38 2.94 3.49
C SER A 117 -11.88 2.81 3.71
N ARG A 118 -11.07 3.22 2.72
CA ARG A 118 -9.61 3.25 2.83
C ARG A 118 -9.14 4.24 3.89
N PHE A 119 -9.80 5.41 3.97
CA PHE A 119 -9.51 6.42 4.99
C PHE A 119 -9.70 5.84 6.39
N ALA A 120 -10.86 5.23 6.64
CA ALA A 120 -11.19 4.69 7.94
C ALA A 120 -10.31 3.52 8.35
N MET A 121 -9.93 2.66 7.41
CA MET A 121 -9.01 1.55 7.68
C MET A 121 -7.60 2.05 8.02
N LEU A 122 -7.08 3.08 7.34
CA LEU A 122 -5.74 3.61 7.66
C LEU A 122 -5.71 4.46 8.93
N THR A 123 -6.77 5.20 9.24
CA THR A 123 -6.77 6.15 10.36
C THR A 123 -7.44 5.61 11.63
N GLY A 124 -8.23 4.53 11.52
CA GLY A 124 -9.12 4.08 12.59
C GLY A 124 -10.30 5.02 12.85
N GLN A 125 -10.53 6.03 12.01
CA GLN A 125 -11.57 7.03 12.20
C GLN A 125 -12.68 6.92 11.15
N TYR A 126 -13.93 7.02 11.58
CA TYR A 126 -15.05 7.09 10.65
C TYR A 126 -14.91 8.31 9.71
N ALA A 127 -14.90 8.05 8.40
CA ALA A 127 -14.66 9.06 7.38
C ALA A 127 -15.64 10.25 7.44
N TRP A 128 -16.90 10.01 7.84
CA TRP A 128 -17.92 11.06 7.97
C TRP A 128 -17.67 12.07 9.09
N ARG A 129 -16.67 11.84 9.96
CA ARG A 129 -16.22 12.80 10.98
C ARG A 129 -15.38 13.93 10.40
N GLN A 130 -14.84 13.75 9.19
CA GLN A 130 -14.03 14.73 8.49
C GLN A 130 -14.67 15.10 7.15
N LYS A 131 -14.72 16.40 6.83
CA LYS A 131 -15.16 16.86 5.51
C LYS A 131 -14.11 16.53 4.46
N GLY A 132 -14.54 16.24 3.23
CA GLY A 132 -13.63 15.99 2.10
C GLY A 132 -13.13 14.55 1.96
N THR A 133 -13.73 13.60 2.68
CA THR A 133 -13.42 12.16 2.62
C THR A 133 -14.31 11.37 1.65
N GLY A 134 -15.08 12.07 0.80
CA GLY A 134 -15.83 11.45 -0.30
C GLY A 134 -14.92 10.93 -1.43
N ILE A 135 -15.50 10.33 -2.47
CA ILE A 135 -14.74 9.73 -3.59
C ILE A 135 -13.74 10.75 -4.15
N ALA A 136 -12.44 10.48 -3.96
CA ALA A 136 -11.37 11.36 -4.38
C ALA A 136 -11.24 11.35 -5.91
N ARG A 137 -10.98 12.53 -6.47
CA ARG A 137 -10.55 12.69 -7.86
C ARG A 137 -9.06 12.36 -7.97
N GLY A 138 -8.57 12.13 -9.18
CA GLY A 138 -7.14 11.91 -9.39
C GLY A 138 -6.27 13.10 -9.01
N ASP A 139 -6.78 14.33 -9.13
CA ASP A 139 -6.11 15.59 -8.77
C ASP A 139 -6.36 16.05 -7.31
N ALA A 140 -6.93 15.21 -6.46
CA ALA A 140 -7.23 15.59 -5.08
C ALA A 140 -5.95 15.69 -4.23
N ALA A 141 -5.90 16.69 -3.35
CA ALA A 141 -4.91 16.78 -2.28
C ALA A 141 -5.02 15.58 -1.33
N LEU A 142 -3.93 15.22 -0.64
CA LEU A 142 -3.95 14.19 0.39
C LEU A 142 -5.01 14.52 1.45
N ILE A 143 -5.91 13.57 1.71
CA ILE A 143 -7.04 13.79 2.64
C ILE A 143 -6.72 13.39 4.08
N ILE A 144 -5.65 12.61 4.29
CA ILE A 144 -5.17 12.27 5.63
C ILE A 144 -4.18 13.35 6.05
N ASP A 145 -4.44 13.99 7.18
CA ASP A 145 -3.48 14.92 7.79
C ASP A 145 -2.21 14.13 8.18
N PRO A 146 -1.00 14.53 7.71
CA PRO A 146 0.26 13.89 8.10
C PRO A 146 0.52 13.84 9.61
N GLU A 147 -0.15 14.65 10.42
CA GLU A 147 -0.05 14.59 11.89
C GLU A 147 -0.96 13.50 12.50
N THR A 148 -1.90 12.95 11.74
CA THR A 148 -2.78 11.86 12.19
C THR A 148 -1.99 10.56 12.30
N MET A 149 -2.01 9.94 13.48
CA MET A 149 -1.50 8.58 13.63
C MET A 149 -2.27 7.62 12.72
N THR A 150 -1.55 6.95 11.82
CA THR A 150 -2.13 5.93 10.96
C THR A 150 -1.71 4.51 11.37
N MET A 151 -2.41 3.50 10.86
CA MET A 151 -2.04 2.10 10.98
C MET A 151 -0.56 1.86 10.62
N PRO A 152 -0.03 2.32 9.47
CA PRO A 152 1.37 2.07 9.15
C PRO A 152 2.35 2.87 10.05
N ASP A 153 1.98 4.04 10.60
CA ASP A 153 2.79 4.69 11.66
C ASP A 153 2.89 3.82 12.92
N LEU A 154 1.77 3.25 13.36
CA LEU A 154 1.72 2.35 14.52
C LEU A 154 2.59 1.10 14.28
N MET A 155 2.55 0.56 13.06
CA MET A 155 3.37 -0.57 12.66
C MET A 155 4.86 -0.23 12.63
N LYS A 156 5.25 0.94 12.10
CA LYS A 156 6.64 1.42 12.19
C LYS A 156 7.13 1.55 13.62
N LYS A 157 6.32 2.15 14.51
CA LYS A 157 6.65 2.26 15.94
C LYS A 157 6.86 0.89 16.59
N SER A 158 6.22 -0.14 16.05
CA SER A 158 6.35 -1.54 16.48
C SER A 158 7.52 -2.28 15.81
N GLY A 159 8.36 -1.59 15.02
CA GLY A 159 9.56 -2.14 14.37
C GLY A 159 9.29 -2.88 13.07
N TYR A 160 8.18 -2.60 12.39
CA TYR A 160 7.92 -3.10 11.04
C TYR A 160 8.42 -2.13 9.98
N GLN A 161 8.92 -2.68 8.88
CA GLN A 161 9.06 -1.92 7.64
C GLN A 161 7.71 -1.90 6.92
N THR A 162 7.29 -0.76 6.37
CA THR A 162 5.94 -0.58 5.84
C THR A 162 5.93 -0.24 4.35
N GLY A 163 5.08 -0.89 3.56
CA GLY A 163 4.95 -0.62 2.12
C GLY A 163 3.50 -0.66 1.65
N VAL A 164 3.18 0.15 0.64
CA VAL A 164 1.88 0.12 -0.05
C VAL A 164 2.07 -0.01 -1.56
N VAL A 165 1.37 -0.96 -2.17
CA VAL A 165 1.37 -1.20 -3.62
C VAL A 165 -0.06 -1.24 -4.15
N GLY A 166 -0.35 -0.51 -5.23
CA GLY A 166 -1.64 -0.50 -5.92
C GLY A 166 -2.47 0.79 -5.75
N LYS A 167 -3.80 0.67 -5.78
CA LYS A 167 -4.81 1.74 -5.73
C LYS A 167 -4.84 2.59 -4.46
N TRP A 168 -4.16 3.73 -4.43
CA TRP A 168 -4.13 4.63 -3.26
C TRP A 168 -5.50 5.27 -2.93
N HIS A 169 -6.01 6.12 -3.82
CA HIS A 169 -7.33 6.76 -3.75
C HIS A 169 -7.64 7.61 -2.51
N LEU A 170 -6.61 8.17 -1.87
CA LEU A 170 -6.71 9.07 -0.72
C LEU A 170 -6.13 10.47 -1.01
N GLY A 171 -5.95 10.78 -2.29
CA GLY A 171 -5.33 12.03 -2.74
C GLY A 171 -3.82 12.08 -2.51
N LEU A 172 -3.17 13.04 -3.16
CA LEU A 172 -1.72 13.24 -3.14
C LEU A 172 -1.41 14.74 -3.23
N GLY A 173 -0.31 15.16 -2.63
CA GLY A 173 0.13 16.56 -2.64
C GLY A 173 -0.65 17.47 -1.68
N PRO A 174 -0.29 18.76 -1.66
CA PRO A 174 -0.85 19.73 -0.73
C PRO A 174 -2.21 20.23 -1.20
N ASN A 175 -2.80 21.16 -0.45
CA ASN A 175 -3.94 21.94 -0.92
C ASN A 175 -3.61 22.57 -2.29
N GLY A 176 -4.46 22.29 -3.29
CA GLY A 176 -4.18 22.61 -4.70
C GLY A 176 -3.91 21.38 -5.57
N GLY A 177 -3.67 20.23 -4.96
CA GLY A 177 -3.48 18.94 -5.63
C GLY A 177 -2.00 18.60 -5.87
N PRO A 178 -1.73 17.42 -6.45
CA PRO A 178 -0.37 16.92 -6.64
C PRO A 178 0.39 17.66 -7.74
N ASN A 179 1.68 17.89 -7.51
CA ASN A 179 2.60 18.30 -8.56
C ASN A 179 3.09 17.08 -9.36
N TRP A 180 2.35 16.71 -10.40
CA TRP A 180 2.68 15.55 -11.26
C TRP A 180 4.04 15.63 -11.96
N ASN A 181 4.61 16.84 -12.07
CA ASN A 181 5.86 17.08 -12.82
C ASN A 181 7.08 17.25 -11.91
N GLY A 182 6.93 16.95 -10.63
CA GLY A 182 8.01 17.07 -9.66
C GLY A 182 7.76 16.17 -8.47
N ARG A 183 8.17 16.64 -7.29
CA ARG A 183 7.99 15.90 -6.05
C ARG A 183 6.55 16.01 -5.56
N ILE A 184 5.85 14.88 -5.49
CA ILE A 184 4.49 14.74 -4.97
C ILE A 184 4.56 14.54 -3.45
N LYS A 185 4.34 15.60 -2.68
CA LYS A 185 4.35 15.57 -1.20
C LYS A 185 3.32 16.57 -0.65
N PRO A 186 2.54 16.23 0.40
CA PRO A 186 2.51 14.96 1.13
C PRO A 186 1.88 13.79 0.37
N GLY A 187 2.27 12.55 0.72
CA GLY A 187 1.71 11.31 0.18
C GLY A 187 1.85 10.15 1.18
N PRO A 188 1.81 8.88 0.74
CA PRO A 188 1.91 7.71 1.64
C PRO A 188 3.12 7.72 2.58
N LEU A 189 4.26 8.23 2.11
CA LEU A 189 5.49 8.30 2.92
C LEU A 189 5.35 9.26 4.11
N GLU A 190 4.51 10.30 3.97
CA GLU A 190 4.18 11.24 5.04
C GLU A 190 3.07 10.74 5.97
N VAL A 191 2.43 9.62 5.65
CA VAL A 191 1.40 8.96 6.48
C VAL A 191 1.80 7.54 6.83
N GLY A 192 3.08 7.36 7.15
CA GLY A 192 3.56 6.13 7.77
C GLY A 192 3.95 4.99 6.83
N PHE A 193 4.06 5.18 5.52
CA PHE A 193 4.70 4.19 4.64
C PHE A 193 6.21 4.44 4.47
N ASP A 194 7.03 3.40 4.34
CA ASP A 194 8.45 3.52 3.96
C ASP A 194 8.64 3.43 2.44
N TYR A 195 7.73 2.74 1.76
CA TYR A 195 7.70 2.57 0.32
C TYR A 195 6.28 2.69 -0.24
N ALA A 196 6.13 3.27 -1.43
CA ALA A 196 4.87 3.34 -2.14
C ALA A 196 5.02 3.14 -3.64
N PHE A 197 4.18 2.30 -4.26
CA PHE A 197 4.03 2.18 -5.71
C PHE A 197 2.54 2.15 -6.07
N LEU A 198 2.04 3.20 -6.71
CA LEU A 198 0.62 3.54 -6.64
C LEU A 198 -0.05 3.68 -8.00
N ILE A 199 -1.31 3.26 -8.07
CA ILE A 199 -2.33 3.91 -8.90
C ILE A 199 -2.89 5.08 -8.06
N PRO A 200 -2.82 6.34 -8.52
CA PRO A 200 -3.16 7.49 -7.67
C PRO A 200 -4.59 7.53 -7.15
N ALA A 201 -5.55 7.19 -8.01
CA ALA A 201 -6.97 7.14 -7.66
C ALA A 201 -7.60 5.80 -8.05
N THR A 202 -8.09 5.67 -9.27
CA THR A 202 -8.77 4.48 -9.79
C THR A 202 -8.35 4.27 -11.24
N GLY A 203 -8.48 3.05 -11.77
CA GLY A 203 -8.11 2.75 -13.17
C GLY A 203 -8.92 3.55 -14.22
N ASP A 204 -10.11 4.03 -13.86
CA ASP A 204 -10.99 4.85 -14.69
C ASP A 204 -10.76 6.37 -14.56
N ARG A 205 -9.84 6.83 -13.69
CA ARG A 205 -9.57 8.27 -13.48
C ARG A 205 -8.19 8.67 -13.99
N VAL A 206 -8.09 9.86 -14.57
CA VAL A 206 -6.79 10.47 -14.89
C VAL A 206 -6.10 11.03 -13.63
N PRO A 207 -4.76 11.09 -13.57
CA PRO A 207 -3.84 10.62 -14.61
C PRO A 207 -3.66 9.10 -14.58
N CYS A 208 -3.55 8.51 -15.77
CA CYS A 208 -3.33 7.08 -15.96
C CYS A 208 -1.83 6.72 -15.88
N VAL A 209 -1.20 7.05 -14.76
CA VAL A 209 0.24 6.85 -14.53
C VAL A 209 0.46 6.14 -13.19
N TYR A 210 1.62 5.50 -13.04
CA TYR A 210 2.08 5.01 -11.74
C TYR A 210 2.89 6.07 -11.00
N VAL A 211 2.77 6.09 -9.68
CA VAL A 211 3.60 6.93 -8.79
C VAL A 211 4.43 6.02 -7.90
N GLU A 212 5.75 6.16 -7.96
CA GLU A 212 6.67 5.49 -7.04
C GLU A 212 7.25 6.52 -6.06
N ASN A 213 7.00 6.29 -4.78
CA ASN A 213 7.30 7.19 -3.66
C ASN A 213 6.75 8.60 -3.91
N HIS A 214 7.59 9.53 -4.38
CA HIS A 214 7.21 10.93 -4.62
C HIS A 214 7.17 11.32 -6.10
N HIS A 215 7.37 10.39 -7.04
CA HIS A 215 7.53 10.73 -8.45
C HIS A 215 6.69 9.85 -9.37
N VAL A 216 6.23 10.43 -10.48
CA VAL A 216 5.62 9.68 -11.57
C VAL A 216 6.70 8.81 -12.23
N VAL A 217 6.39 7.53 -12.43
CA VAL A 217 7.28 6.57 -13.07
C VAL A 217 7.42 6.90 -14.56
N ASN A 218 8.65 6.93 -15.08
CA ASN A 218 8.96 7.16 -16.51
C ASN A 218 8.44 8.49 -17.10
N LEU A 219 8.28 9.53 -16.28
CA LEU A 219 7.92 10.86 -16.78
C LEU A 219 9.08 11.48 -17.57
N ASP A 220 8.82 11.84 -18.83
CA ASP A 220 9.70 12.72 -19.60
C ASP A 220 9.46 14.18 -19.19
N PRO A 221 10.46 14.90 -18.65
CA PRO A 221 10.32 16.32 -18.32
C PRO A 221 9.95 17.23 -19.51
N LYS A 222 10.16 16.76 -20.75
CA LYS A 222 9.79 17.48 -21.98
C LYS A 222 8.31 17.31 -22.36
N ASP A 223 7.61 16.37 -21.74
CA ASP A 223 6.18 16.10 -21.97
C ASP A 223 5.40 16.15 -20.64
N PRO A 224 5.26 17.34 -20.03
CA PRO A 224 4.72 17.49 -18.69
C PRO A 224 3.23 17.12 -18.62
N ILE A 225 2.86 16.44 -17.54
CA ILE A 225 1.49 16.07 -17.21
C ILE A 225 0.69 17.28 -16.75
N GLN A 226 -0.49 17.48 -17.32
CA GLN A 226 -1.51 18.38 -16.81
C GLN A 226 -2.81 17.60 -16.60
N VAL A 227 -3.48 17.83 -15.47
CA VAL A 227 -4.73 17.16 -15.12
C VAL A 227 -5.76 18.19 -14.68
N ASN A 228 -6.99 18.04 -15.16
CA ASN A 228 -8.10 18.87 -14.72
C ASN A 228 -9.43 18.12 -14.78
N PHE A 229 -10.20 18.15 -13.70
CA PHE A 229 -11.51 17.48 -13.64
C PHE A 229 -12.70 18.39 -13.94
N LYS A 230 -12.48 19.69 -14.21
CA LYS A 230 -13.53 20.69 -14.48
C LYS A 230 -13.53 21.15 -15.94
N LYS A 231 -12.36 21.43 -16.51
CA LYS A 231 -12.19 21.97 -17.86
C LYS A 231 -11.22 21.09 -18.65
N ARG A 232 -11.39 21.04 -19.98
CA ARG A 232 -10.47 20.35 -20.88
C ARG A 232 -9.08 20.99 -20.80
N VAL A 233 -8.05 20.15 -20.84
CA VAL A 233 -6.65 20.55 -20.94
C VAL A 233 -6.01 19.78 -22.10
N GLY A 234 -5.13 20.46 -22.84
CA GLY A 234 -4.51 19.91 -24.04
C GLY A 234 -5.48 19.60 -25.18
N SER A 235 -4.97 18.90 -26.18
CA SER A 235 -5.67 18.53 -27.43
C SER A 235 -5.93 17.02 -27.54
N GLU A 236 -5.76 16.26 -26.45
CA GLU A 236 -6.00 14.82 -26.46
C GLU A 236 -7.47 14.52 -26.82
N PRO A 237 -7.73 13.44 -27.57
CA PRO A 237 -9.08 13.05 -27.93
C PRO A 237 -9.88 12.66 -26.67
N ILE A 238 -11.20 12.92 -26.71
CA ILE A 238 -12.12 12.57 -25.64
C ILE A 238 -13.23 11.65 -26.15
N GLY A 239 -13.69 10.73 -25.30
CA GLY A 239 -14.68 9.72 -25.68
C GLY A 239 -16.01 10.31 -26.19
N LYS A 240 -16.41 11.47 -25.66
CA LYS A 240 -17.63 12.18 -26.07
C LYS A 240 -17.59 12.66 -27.52
N GLU A 241 -16.42 13.11 -27.98
CA GLU A 241 -16.24 13.69 -29.31
C GLU A 241 -15.75 12.65 -30.33
N HIS A 242 -15.05 11.62 -29.84
CA HIS A 242 -14.40 10.60 -30.65
C HIS A 242 -14.78 9.18 -30.22
N PRO A 243 -16.07 8.80 -30.26
CA PRO A 243 -16.51 7.45 -29.89
C PRO A 243 -15.90 6.37 -30.79
N GLU A 244 -15.51 6.70 -32.02
CA GLU A 244 -14.83 5.81 -32.97
C GLU A 244 -13.42 5.39 -32.53
N LEU A 245 -12.81 6.12 -31.59
CA LEU A 245 -11.49 5.79 -31.04
C LEU A 245 -11.59 4.85 -29.82
N LEU A 246 -12.80 4.51 -29.39
CA LEU A 246 -13.02 3.68 -28.20
C LEU A 246 -12.96 2.19 -28.55
N LYS A 247 -12.09 1.47 -27.84
CA LYS A 247 -12.13 0.00 -27.75
C LYS A 247 -13.23 -0.47 -26.79
N MET A 248 -13.56 0.36 -25.79
CA MET A 248 -14.59 0.11 -24.80
C MET A 248 -15.52 1.33 -24.70
N HIS A 249 -16.80 1.13 -25.02
CA HIS A 249 -17.80 2.19 -24.93
C HIS A 249 -18.30 2.36 -23.48
N PRO A 250 -18.31 3.59 -22.94
CA PRO A 250 -18.82 3.83 -21.60
C PRO A 250 -20.35 3.68 -21.57
N SER A 251 -20.88 3.15 -20.47
CA SER A 251 -22.32 3.10 -20.23
C SER A 251 -22.86 4.37 -19.57
N HIS A 252 -22.06 5.02 -18.71
CA HIS A 252 -22.43 6.22 -17.95
C HIS A 252 -21.22 7.13 -17.77
N GLY A 253 -21.31 8.39 -18.20
CA GLY A 253 -20.19 9.33 -18.12
C GLY A 253 -18.94 8.75 -18.80
N HIS A 254 -17.79 8.80 -18.12
CA HIS A 254 -16.53 8.22 -18.60
C HIS A 254 -16.19 8.59 -20.05
N ASP A 255 -16.45 9.83 -20.44
CA ASP A 255 -16.45 10.29 -21.83
C ASP A 255 -15.40 11.38 -22.09
N ARG A 256 -14.40 11.48 -21.20
CA ARG A 256 -13.32 12.49 -21.28
C ARG A 256 -12.07 11.86 -21.91
N THR A 257 -10.87 12.28 -21.51
CA THR A 257 -9.62 11.89 -22.19
C THR A 257 -9.52 10.39 -22.43
N ILE A 258 -9.25 10.01 -23.68
CA ILE A 258 -9.05 8.62 -24.10
C ILE A 258 -7.59 8.25 -23.86
N ILE A 259 -7.37 7.23 -23.03
CA ILE A 259 -6.06 6.61 -22.82
C ILE A 259 -6.19 5.13 -23.21
N ASN A 260 -5.33 4.67 -24.10
CA ASN A 260 -5.29 3.28 -24.61
C ASN A 260 -6.62 2.79 -25.22
N GLY A 261 -7.41 3.70 -25.82
CA GLY A 261 -8.72 3.37 -26.39
C GLY A 261 -9.85 3.26 -25.37
N ILE A 262 -9.63 3.68 -24.12
CA ILE A 262 -10.64 3.72 -23.06
C ILE A 262 -10.76 5.16 -22.57
N SER A 263 -11.96 5.73 -22.66
CA SER A 263 -12.25 7.06 -22.14
C SER A 263 -12.38 7.06 -20.61
N ARG A 264 -11.81 8.09 -19.98
CA ARG A 264 -11.66 8.17 -18.52
C ARG A 264 -12.52 9.27 -17.92
N ILE A 265 -12.56 9.30 -16.59
CA ILE A 265 -13.04 10.43 -15.80
C ILE A 265 -11.90 11.42 -15.61
N GLY A 266 -12.08 12.62 -16.15
CA GLY A 266 -11.17 13.77 -16.06
C GLY A 266 -10.44 14.03 -17.37
N TYR A 267 -9.81 15.19 -17.47
CA TYR A 267 -9.01 15.58 -18.63
C TYR A 267 -7.54 15.55 -18.27
N MET A 268 -6.73 14.98 -19.16
CA MET A 268 -5.27 15.06 -19.04
C MET A 268 -4.60 15.28 -20.39
N THR A 269 -3.36 15.77 -20.34
CA THR A 269 -2.43 15.83 -21.48
C THR A 269 -1.00 15.63 -20.97
N GLY A 270 -0.11 15.20 -21.86
CA GLY A 270 1.28 14.89 -21.56
C GLY A 270 1.50 13.60 -20.78
N GLY A 271 2.77 13.36 -20.43
CA GLY A 271 3.24 12.15 -19.74
C GLY A 271 3.11 10.87 -20.54
N LYS A 272 3.19 10.91 -21.88
CA LYS A 272 2.88 9.76 -22.75
C LYS A 272 3.74 8.53 -22.45
N THR A 273 5.01 8.73 -22.10
CA THR A 273 5.93 7.65 -21.71
C THR A 273 5.65 7.07 -20.31
N ALA A 274 4.89 7.82 -19.49
CA ALA A 274 4.50 7.44 -18.13
C ALA A 274 3.12 6.79 -18.06
N HIS A 275 2.35 6.79 -19.16
CA HIS A 275 1.04 6.15 -19.18
C HIS A 275 1.20 4.66 -18.91
N TRP A 276 0.39 4.13 -18.00
CA TRP A 276 0.30 2.67 -17.85
C TRP A 276 -0.27 2.05 -19.12
N LYS A 277 -0.10 0.74 -19.24
CA LYS A 277 -0.76 -0.06 -20.27
C LYS A 277 -1.90 -0.83 -19.60
N ASP A 278 -3.11 -0.65 -20.10
CA ASP A 278 -4.27 -1.41 -19.62
C ASP A 278 -4.29 -2.85 -20.17
N GLU A 279 -3.39 -3.18 -21.12
CA GLU A 279 -3.25 -4.45 -21.85
C GLU A 279 -1.79 -4.94 -21.85
#